data_AF-A0A7I0KZV3-F1
#
_entry.id   AF-A0A7I0KZV3-F1
#
_cell.length_a   1.000
_cell.length_b   1.000
_cell.length_c   1.000
_cell.angle_alpha   90.00
_cell.angle_beta   90.00
_cell.angle_gamma   90.00
#
_symmetry.space_group_name_H-M   'P 1'
#
loop_
_entity.id
_entity.type
_entity.pdbx_description
1 polymer ?
#
loop_
_entity_poly.entity_id
_entity_poly.type
_entity_poly.pdbx_seq_one_letter_code
_entity_poly.pdbx_strand_id
1 'polypeptide(L)'
;MNGWNRKKTQYLAGCIHEHEKADGVTYDPNGMVSYWNTKYNLVPAEQLPALQNQVSLELEALRGAETNHVTISNIGAAKFGFDSVIGNHLPNFDPEPVK
;
A
#
# COMPACT_ATOMS: atom_id res chain seq x y z
N MET A 1 25.21 -3.03 -1.43
CA MET A 1 24.01 -3.05 -2.30
C MET A 1 24.16 -1.95 -3.34
N ASN A 2 24.27 -2.30 -4.63
CA ASN A 2 24.38 -1.31 -5.71
C ASN A 2 23.04 -0.61 -5.93
N GLY A 3 22.99 0.72 -5.76
CA GLY A 3 21.77 1.54 -5.79
C GLY A 3 20.98 1.52 -7.12
N TRP A 4 21.54 0.93 -8.18
CA TRP A 4 20.87 0.77 -9.47
C TRP A 4 19.74 -0.28 -9.48
N ASN A 5 19.83 -1.32 -8.65
CA ASN A 5 18.81 -2.39 -8.61
C ASN A 5 17.53 -1.96 -7.87
N ARG A 6 17.64 -1.19 -6.78
CA ARG A 6 16.50 -0.88 -5.91
C ARG A 6 15.40 -0.07 -6.60
N LYS A 7 15.76 0.96 -7.37
CA LYS A 7 14.78 1.82 -8.07
C LYS A 7 13.98 1.06 -9.13
N LYS A 8 14.63 0.17 -9.87
CA LYS A 8 13.96 -0.67 -10.87
C LYS A 8 13.00 -1.65 -10.21
N THR A 9 13.43 -2.31 -9.14
CA THR A 9 12.57 -3.22 -8.37
C THR A 9 11.32 -2.52 -7.85
N GLN A 10 11.47 -1.34 -7.27
CA GLN A 10 10.35 -0.54 -6.76
C GLN A 10 9.40 -0.12 -7.88
N TYR A 11 9.93 0.27 -9.04
CA TYR A 11 9.12 0.61 -10.20
C TYR A 11 8.31 -0.60 -10.69
N LEU A 12 8.93 -1.78 -10.81
CA LEU A 12 8.24 -3.01 -11.22
C LEU A 12 7.15 -3.41 -10.22
N ALA A 13 7.45 -3.36 -8.92
CA ALA A 13 6.47 -3.63 -7.87
C ALA A 13 5.29 -2.63 -7.92
N GLY A 14 5.57 -1.34 -8.12
CA GLY A 14 4.56 -0.31 -8.32
C GLY A 14 3.67 -0.57 -9.53
N CYS A 15 4.25 -0.92 -10.68
CA CYS A 15 3.49 -1.26 -11.88
C CYS A 15 2.57 -2.46 -11.66
N ILE A 16 3.04 -3.52 -10.98
CA ILE A 16 2.20 -4.68 -10.65
C ILE A 16 1.03 -4.20 -9.79
N HIS A 17 1.32 -3.51 -8.69
CA HIS A 17 0.32 -3.02 -7.75
C HIS A 17 -0.73 -2.11 -8.39
N GLU A 18 -0.34 -1.22 -9.31
CA GLU A 18 -1.28 -0.39 -10.07
C GLU A 18 -2.19 -1.21 -10.98
N HIS A 19 -1.66 -2.24 -11.65
CA HIS A 19 -2.48 -3.13 -12.48
C HIS A 19 -3.44 -3.96 -11.62
N GLU A 20 -3.01 -4.40 -10.42
CA GLU A 20 -3.89 -5.13 -9.50
C GLU A 20 -5.11 -4.29 -9.09
N LYS A 21 -4.90 -2.99 -8.89
CA LYS A 21 -5.97 -2.05 -8.55
C LYS A 21 -6.89 -1.74 -9.73
N ALA A 22 -6.35 -1.67 -10.94
CA ALA A 22 -7.14 -1.42 -12.14
C ALA A 22 -8.03 -2.63 -12.49
N ASP A 23 -7.49 -3.84 -12.38
CA ASP A 23 -8.17 -5.07 -12.79
C ASP A 23 -8.96 -5.72 -11.64
N GLY A 24 -8.68 -5.34 -10.39
CA GLY A 24 -9.28 -5.94 -9.20
C GLY A 24 -8.81 -7.37 -8.92
N VAL A 25 -7.64 -7.75 -9.45
CA VAL A 25 -7.08 -9.10 -9.36
C VAL A 25 -5.67 -9.02 -8.78
N THR A 26 -5.31 -9.98 -7.92
CA THR A 26 -3.94 -10.13 -7.43
C THR A 26 -3.13 -11.00 -8.41
N TYR A 27 -2.01 -10.46 -8.90
CA TYR A 27 -1.10 -11.18 -9.78
C TYR A 27 0.01 -11.89 -8.99
N ASP A 28 0.50 -12.97 -9.59
CA ASP A 28 1.74 -13.60 -9.15
C ASP A 28 2.94 -12.73 -9.57
N PRO A 29 3.70 -12.15 -8.62
CA PRO A 29 4.84 -11.29 -8.95
C PRO A 29 5.92 -12.02 -9.74
N ASN A 30 6.13 -13.32 -9.49
CA ASN A 30 7.17 -14.09 -10.18
C ASN A 30 6.82 -14.31 -11.65
N GLY A 31 5.57 -14.64 -11.95
CA GLY A 31 5.04 -14.74 -13.30
C GLY A 31 5.16 -13.41 -14.06
N MET A 32 4.77 -12.30 -13.44
CA MET A 32 4.86 -10.97 -14.07
C MET A 32 6.30 -10.56 -14.37
N VAL A 33 7.21 -10.75 -13.42
CA VAL A 33 8.63 -10.46 -13.61
C VAL A 33 9.24 -11.34 -14.70
N SER A 34 8.86 -12.63 -14.77
CA SER A 34 9.34 -13.53 -15.82
C SER A 34 8.85 -13.12 -17.21
N TYR A 35 7.57 -12.74 -17.32
CA TYR A 35 6.99 -12.23 -18.55
C TYR A 35 7.68 -10.95 -19.02
N TRP A 36 7.88 -9.98 -18.12
CA TRP A 36 8.56 -8.73 -18.45
C TRP A 36 10.05 -8.91 -18.74
N ASN A 37 10.73 -9.81 -18.03
CA ASN A 37 12.12 -10.13 -18.33
C ASN A 37 12.26 -10.75 -19.73
N THR A 38 11.32 -11.61 -20.12
CA THR A 38 11.27 -12.18 -21.48
C THR A 38 11.03 -11.09 -22.55
N LYS A 39 10.18 -10.10 -22.25
CA LYS A 39 9.81 -9.05 -23.21
C LYS A 39 10.85 -7.93 -23.33
N TYR A 40 11.53 -7.57 -22.24
CA TYR A 40 12.37 -6.38 -22.14
C TYR A 40 13.82 -6.66 -21.75
N ASN A 41 14.19 -7.92 -21.52
CA ASN A 41 15.53 -8.35 -21.14
C ASN A 41 16.09 -7.53 -19.95
N LEU A 42 15.31 -7.47 -18.86
CA LEU A 42 15.57 -6.60 -17.70
C LEU A 42 16.87 -6.98 -17.00
N VAL A 43 17.12 -8.28 -16.83
CA VAL A 43 18.32 -8.87 -16.21
C VAL A 43 18.70 -10.20 -16.87
N PRO A 44 19.98 -10.60 -16.80
CA PRO A 44 20.42 -11.94 -17.21
C PRO A 44 19.68 -13.04 -16.42
N ALA A 45 19.55 -14.23 -17.02
CA ALA A 45 18.83 -15.37 -16.43
C ALA A 45 19.33 -15.75 -15.02
N GLU A 46 20.64 -15.64 -14.78
CA GLU A 46 21.26 -15.91 -13.48
C GLU A 46 20.80 -14.95 -12.37
N GLN A 47 20.36 -13.74 -12.74
CA GLN A 47 19.91 -12.70 -11.82
C GLN A 47 18.39 -12.62 -11.72
N LEU A 48 17.65 -13.38 -12.55
CA LEU A 48 16.19 -13.40 -12.54
C LEU A 48 15.61 -13.83 -11.17
N PRO A 49 16.12 -14.87 -10.49
CA PRO A 49 15.61 -15.24 -9.17
C PRO A 49 15.81 -14.13 -8.12
N ALA A 50 16.92 -13.39 -8.21
CA ALA A 50 17.19 -12.28 -7.31
C ALA A 50 16.22 -11.11 -7.56
N LEU A 51 15.93 -10.80 -8.83
CA LEU A 51 14.95 -9.77 -9.19
C LEU A 51 13.54 -10.15 -8.72
N GLN A 52 13.13 -11.40 -8.94
CA GLN A 52 11.85 -11.95 -8.48
C GLN A 52 11.67 -11.78 -6.97
N ASN A 53 12.66 -12.21 -6.18
CA ASN A 53 12.62 -12.06 -4.73
C ASN A 53 12.52 -10.59 -4.30
N GLN A 54 13.29 -9.70 -4.93
CA GLN A 54 13.25 -8.28 -4.59
C GLN A 54 11.90 -7.64 -4.93
N VAL A 55 11.31 -7.97 -6.07
CA VAL A 55 10.00 -7.43 -6.49
C VAL A 55 8.89 -7.96 -5.58
N SER A 56 8.93 -9.24 -5.18
CA SER A 56 7.97 -9.81 -4.24
C SER A 56 7.98 -9.08 -2.89
N LEU A 57 9.17 -8.82 -2.33
CA LEU A 57 9.30 -8.11 -1.06
C LEU A 57 8.78 -6.67 -1.14
N GLU A 58 9.10 -5.92 -2.19
CA GLU A 58 8.62 -4.55 -2.37
C GLU A 58 7.10 -4.52 -2.63
N LEU A 59 6.56 -5.49 -3.37
CA LEU A 59 5.11 -5.59 -3.63
C LEU A 59 4.33 -5.95 -2.35
N GLU A 60 4.84 -6.87 -1.53
CA GLU A 60 4.27 -7.17 -0.22
C GLU A 60 4.26 -5.93 0.69
N ALA A 61 5.32 -5.13 0.65
CA ALA A 61 5.37 -3.88 1.39
C ALA A 61 4.32 -2.87 0.90
N LEU A 62 4.09 -2.76 -0.41
CA LEU A 62 3.05 -1.89 -0.99
C LEU A 62 1.64 -2.35 -0.61
N ARG A 63 1.34 -3.65 -0.74
CA ARG A 63 0.05 -4.23 -0.32
C ARG A 63 -0.18 -4.06 1.19
N GLY A 64 0.86 -4.24 1.99
CA GLY A 64 0.84 -4.02 3.44
C GLY A 64 0.64 -2.55 3.83
N ALA A 65 1.22 -1.61 3.09
CA ALA A 65 1.02 -0.18 3.33
C ALA A 65 -0.44 0.25 3.08
N GLU A 66 -1.07 -0.26 2.04
CA GLU A 66 -2.47 0.07 1.74
C GLU A 66 -3.46 -0.53 2.74
N THR A 67 -3.28 -1.79 3.14
CA THR A 67 -4.14 -2.42 4.14
C THR A 67 -4.09 -1.66 5.48
N ASN A 68 -2.91 -1.22 5.90
CA ASN A 68 -2.75 -0.38 7.09
C ASN A 68 -3.36 1.02 6.92
N HIS A 69 -3.20 1.66 5.75
CA HIS A 69 -3.76 2.98 5.48
C HIS A 69 -5.31 2.97 5.46
N VAL A 70 -5.91 1.95 4.84
CA VAL A 70 -7.37 1.76 4.84
C VAL A 70 -7.89 1.47 6.24
N THR A 71 -7.17 0.66 7.03
CA THR A 71 -7.56 0.34 8.41
C THR A 71 -7.55 1.58 9.31
N ILE A 72 -6.52 2.44 9.22
CA ILE A 72 -6.44 3.67 10.00
C ILE A 72 -7.55 4.67 9.60
N SER A 73 -7.76 4.86 8.30
CA SER A 73 -8.85 5.73 7.81
C SER A 73 -10.24 5.24 8.24
N ASN A 74 -10.50 3.93 8.20
CA ASN A 74 -11.78 3.39 8.63
C ASN A 74 -11.99 3.44 10.15
N ILE A 75 -10.94 3.23 10.96
CA ILE A 75 -11.04 3.41 12.42
C ILE A 75 -11.26 4.88 12.79
N GLY A 76 -10.57 5.80 12.10
CA GLY A 76 -10.79 7.24 12.25
C GLY A 76 -12.24 7.63 11.91
N ALA A 77 -12.71 7.28 10.71
CA ALA A 77 -14.06 7.60 10.26
C ALA A 77 -15.15 6.95 11.14
N ALA A 78 -14.96 5.70 11.58
CA ALA A 78 -15.90 5.03 12.48
C ALA A 78 -15.95 5.67 13.87
N LYS A 79 -14.81 6.13 14.42
CA LYS A 79 -14.79 6.85 15.71
C LYS A 79 -15.45 8.22 15.62
N PHE A 80 -15.14 9.02 14.58
CA PHE A 80 -15.77 10.32 14.39
C PHE A 80 -17.27 10.22 14.05
N GLY A 81 -17.69 9.17 13.35
CA GLY A 81 -19.09 8.89 13.04
C GLY A 81 -19.91 8.38 14.22
N PHE A 82 -19.32 7.68 15.19
CA PHE A 82 -20.03 7.25 16.39
C PHE A 82 -20.15 8.36 17.45
N ASP A 83 -19.10 9.18 17.62
CA ASP A 83 -19.09 10.31 18.55
C ASP A 83 -20.10 11.41 18.15
N SER A 84 -20.35 11.56 16.85
CA SER A 84 -21.30 12.56 16.32
C SER A 84 -22.77 12.14 16.38
N VAL A 85 -23.08 10.86 16.61
CA VAL A 85 -24.46 10.34 16.61
C VAL A 85 -24.99 10.08 18.03
N ILE A 86 -24.12 9.91 19.03
CA ILE A 86 -24.52 9.70 20.44
C ILE A 86 -24.60 11.02 21.24
N GLY A 87 -24.02 12.12 20.73
CA GLY A 87 -24.01 13.43 21.40
C GLY A 87 -25.21 14.32 21.10
N ASN A 88 -26.46 13.81 21.12
CA ASN A 88 -27.64 14.68 21.11
C ASN A 88 -27.94 15.17 22.53
N HIS A 89 -27.25 16.21 22.99
CA HIS A 89 -27.76 17.15 23.99
C HIS A 89 -27.13 18.51 23.77
N LEU A 90 -28.03 19.50 23.71
CA LEU A 90 -27.84 20.92 23.45
C LEU A 90 -26.77 21.60 24.33
N PRO A 91 -26.28 22.79 23.91
CA PRO A 91 -25.23 23.52 24.62
C PRO A 91 -25.80 24.12 25.90
N ASN A 92 -25.15 23.89 27.05
CA ASN A 92 -25.34 24.72 28.23
C ASN A 92 -24.09 25.59 28.41
N PHE A 93 -24.22 26.86 28.05
CA PHE A 93 -23.31 27.90 28.50
C PHE A 93 -23.65 28.19 29.96
N ASP A 94 -22.93 27.60 30.90
CA ASP A 94 -22.80 28.15 32.25
C ASP A 94 -21.37 28.71 32.39
N PRO A 95 -21.19 30.02 32.57
CA PRO A 95 -19.88 30.59 32.87
C PRO A 95 -19.50 30.25 34.32
N GLU A 96 -18.33 29.64 34.52
CA GLU A 96 -17.77 29.42 35.86
C GLU A 96 -17.60 30.76 36.61
N PRO A 97 -17.97 30.87 37.90
CA PRO A 97 -17.66 32.04 38.69
C PRO A 97 -16.17 32.04 39.04
N VAL A 98 -15.48 33.09 38.60
CA VAL A 98 -14.11 33.42 38.99
C VAL A 98 -14.04 33.57 40.51
N LYS A 99 -13.12 32.84 41.16
CA LYS A 99 -12.61 33.18 42.49
C LYS A 99 -11.29 33.92 42.37
#